data_AF-A0A496AES7-F1
#
_entry.id   AF-A0A496AES7-F1
#
_cell.length_a   1.000
_cell.length_b   1.000
_cell.length_c   1.000
_cell.angle_alpha   90.00
_cell.angle_beta   90.00
_cell.angle_gamma   90.00
#
_symmetry.space_group_name_H-M   'P 1'
#
loop_
_entity.id
_entity.type
_entity.pdbx_description
1 polymer ?
#
loop_
_entity_poly.entity_id
_entity_poly.type
_entity_poly.pdbx_seq_one_letter_code
_entity_poly.pdbx_strand_id
1 'polypeptide(L)'
;MSTPYLVHQIALNLFGERYIVVNGNTVQFHNHCYYVRCIDTPGHPHRGDWYLEDANTGLAMLSDETFAPPGHYGTIFARQTGDIVAQDSKRAIPLKPRAGVCQ
;
A
#
# COMPACT_ATOMS: atom_id res chain seq x y z
N MET A 1 -0.69 -7.94 14.00
CA MET A 1 0.36 -6.93 13.76
C MET A 1 1.34 -7.52 12.77
N SER A 2 1.63 -6.79 11.70
CA SER A 2 2.73 -7.07 10.75
C SER A 2 4.08 -6.88 11.45
N THR A 3 5.09 -7.64 11.04
CA THR A 3 6.45 -7.45 11.54
C THR A 3 7.15 -6.33 10.75
N PRO A 4 8.13 -5.62 11.32
CA PRO A 4 8.89 -4.59 10.59
C PRO A 4 9.51 -5.12 9.29
N TYR A 5 9.97 -6.37 9.29
CA TYR A 5 10.48 -7.06 8.09
C TYR A 5 9.43 -7.12 6.96
N LEU A 6 8.19 -7.49 7.30
CA LEU A 6 7.12 -7.62 6.31
C LEU A 6 6.73 -6.27 5.71
N VAL A 7 6.66 -5.22 6.53
CA VAL A 7 6.37 -3.85 6.07
C VAL A 7 7.48 -3.36 5.14
N HIS A 8 8.73 -3.67 5.45
CA HIS A 8 9.87 -3.36 4.59
C HIS A 8 9.80 -4.11 3.26
N GLN A 9 9.48 -5.41 3.28
CA GLN A 9 9.35 -6.23 2.06
C GLN A 9 8.22 -5.74 1.15
N ILE A 10 7.06 -5.37 1.72
CA ILE A 10 5.95 -4.77 0.97
C ILE A 10 6.41 -3.49 0.26
N ALA A 11 7.12 -2.62 0.99
CA ALA A 11 7.60 -1.37 0.43
C ALA A 11 8.62 -1.59 -0.69
N LEU A 12 9.58 -2.51 -0.51
CA LEU A 12 10.55 -2.86 -1.54
C LEU A 12 9.88 -3.48 -2.78
N ASN A 13 8.88 -4.34 -2.59
CA ASN A 13 8.21 -5.00 -3.71
C ASN A 13 7.41 -4.00 -4.57
N LEU A 14 6.88 -2.93 -3.99
CA LEU A 14 6.13 -1.91 -4.75
C LEU A 14 7.03 -0.77 -5.26
N PHE A 15 7.93 -0.26 -4.42
CA PHE A 15 8.71 0.93 -4.71
C PHE A 15 10.14 0.62 -5.15
N GLY A 16 10.60 -0.64 -5.10
CA GLY A 16 11.99 -0.99 -5.40
C GLY A 16 12.98 -0.41 -4.39
N GLU A 17 14.24 -0.24 -4.79
CA GLU A 17 15.34 0.25 -3.94
C GLU A 17 15.37 1.79 -3.75
N ARG A 18 14.23 2.46 -3.95
CA ARG A 18 14.14 3.92 -3.78
C ARG A 18 14.21 4.29 -2.29
N TYR A 19 14.48 5.57 -2.01
CA TYR A 19 14.51 6.08 -0.65
C TYR A 19 13.13 5.96 0.00
N ILE A 20 13.01 4.99 0.90
CA ILE A 20 11.79 4.66 1.64
C ILE A 20 12.13 4.71 3.12
N VAL A 21 11.26 5.35 3.91
CA VAL A 21 11.35 5.32 5.37
C VAL A 21 10.26 4.41 5.90
N VAL A 22 10.62 3.39 6.68
CA VAL A 22 9.66 2.48 7.32
C VAL A 22 9.69 2.74 8.82
N ASN A 23 8.53 3.07 9.39
CA ASN A 23 8.37 3.25 10.84
C ASN A 23 7.14 2.49 11.32
N GLY A 24 7.38 1.36 12.01
CA GLY A 24 6.32 0.45 12.44
C GLY A 24 5.53 -0.08 11.25
N ASN A 25 4.27 0.34 11.14
CA ASN A 25 3.33 -0.08 10.09
C ASN A 25 3.12 0.99 9.00
N THR A 26 3.97 2.02 9.01
CA THR A 26 3.91 3.14 8.07
C THR A 26 5.10 3.10 7.13
N VAL A 27 4.84 3.30 5.85
CA VAL A 27 5.81 3.44 4.78
C VAL A 27 5.74 4.88 4.26
N GLN A 28 6.83 5.62 4.32
CA GLN A 28 6.93 6.94 3.72
C GLN A 28 7.74 6.85 2.43
N PHE A 29 7.15 7.33 1.34
CA PHE A 29 7.78 7.39 0.03
C PHE A 29 7.40 8.72 -0.63
N HIS A 30 8.41 9.48 -1.06
CA HIS A 30 8.27 10.89 -1.43
C HIS A 30 7.55 11.71 -0.32
N ASN A 31 6.49 12.43 -0.69
CA ASN A 31 5.67 13.25 0.22
C ASN A 31 4.41 12.50 0.70
N HIS A 32 4.38 11.18 0.57
CA HIS A 32 3.25 10.36 0.97
C HIS A 32 3.63 9.41 2.09
N CYS A 33 2.69 9.23 3.01
CA CYS A 33 2.74 8.21 4.04
C CYS A 33 1.63 7.20 3.80
N TYR A 34 1.99 5.93 3.86
CA TYR A 34 1.12 4.80 3.58
C TYR A 34 1.05 3.89 4.80
N TYR A 35 -0.15 3.48 5.18
CA TYR A 35 -0.36 2.45 6.19
C TYR A 35 -0.47 1.09 5.51
N VAL A 36 0.23 0.09 6.05
CA VAL A 36 -0.04 -1.30 5.64
C VAL A 36 -1.34 -1.76 6.33
N ARG A 37 -2.35 -2.10 5.55
CA ARG A 37 -3.69 -2.45 6.05
C ARG A 37 -4.06 -3.87 5.65
N CYS A 38 -4.87 -4.52 6.48
CA CYS A 38 -5.41 -5.85 6.21
C CYS A 38 -6.69 -5.72 5.39
N ILE A 39 -6.85 -6.59 4.38
CA ILE A 39 -8.14 -6.72 3.68
C ILE A 39 -9.11 -7.48 4.58
N ASP A 40 -10.04 -6.77 5.19
CA ASP A 40 -11.01 -7.37 6.13
C ASP A 40 -12.41 -7.62 5.53
N THR A 41 -12.63 -7.23 4.26
CA THR A 41 -13.93 -7.39 3.60
C THR A 41 -14.35 -8.87 3.50
N PRO A 42 -15.53 -9.24 4.04
CA PRO A 42 -16.05 -10.60 3.94
C PRO A 42 -16.22 -11.04 2.49
N GLY A 43 -15.77 -12.26 2.18
CA GLY A 43 -15.90 -12.84 0.83
C GLY A 43 -14.89 -12.33 -0.21
N HIS A 44 -14.00 -11.39 0.15
CA HIS A 44 -12.93 -10.98 -0.76
C HIS A 44 -11.93 -12.15 -0.96
N PRO A 45 -11.50 -12.47 -2.19
CA PRO A 45 -10.59 -13.59 -2.46
C PRO A 45 -9.26 -13.52 -1.69
N HIS A 46 -8.81 -12.30 -1.39
CA HIS A 46 -7.57 -12.01 -0.68
C HIS A 46 -7.81 -11.50 0.76
N ARG A 47 -8.93 -11.87 1.38
CA ARG A 47 -9.19 -11.49 2.77
C ARG A 47 -8.06 -11.99 3.68
N GLY A 48 -7.48 -11.08 4.47
CA GLY A 48 -6.34 -11.36 5.35
C GLY A 48 -4.97 -10.99 4.75
N ASP A 49 -4.89 -10.70 3.45
CA ASP A 49 -3.68 -10.16 2.81
C ASP A 49 -3.56 -8.65 3.05
N TRP A 50 -2.41 -8.10 2.69
CA TRP A 50 -2.06 -6.70 2.94
C TRP A 50 -2.26 -5.81 1.71
N TYR A 51 -2.51 -4.53 1.96
CA TYR A 51 -2.45 -3.47 0.96
C TYR A 51 -1.85 -2.19 1.57
N LEU A 52 -1.46 -1.23 0.74
CA LEU A 52 -0.97 0.08 1.18
C LEU A 52 -2.06 1.14 1.00
N GLU A 53 -2.43 1.80 2.08
CA GLU A 53 -3.45 2.87 2.11
C GLU A 53 -2.76 4.22 2.34
N ASP A 54 -2.94 5.18 1.44
CA ASP A 54 -2.42 6.54 1.61
C ASP A 54 -3.14 7.25 2.77
N ALA A 55 -2.35 7.75 3.72
CA ALA A 55 -2.84 8.36 4.96
C ALA A 55 -3.67 9.63 4.73
N ASN A 56 -3.45 10.34 3.62
CA ASN A 56 -4.08 11.62 3.33
C ASN A 56 -5.41 11.46 2.57
N THR A 57 -5.51 10.45 1.70
CA THR A 57 -6.64 10.25 0.79
C THR A 57 -7.49 9.04 1.14
N GLY A 58 -6.96 8.10 1.92
CA GLY A 58 -7.59 6.81 2.18
C GLY A 58 -7.66 5.90 0.96
N LEU A 59 -6.96 6.24 -0.13
CA LEU A 59 -6.92 5.42 -1.34
C LEU A 59 -5.82 4.37 -1.26
N ALA A 60 -6.10 3.18 -1.81
CA ALA A 60 -5.12 2.13 -1.89
C ALA A 60 -4.13 2.38 -3.04
N MET A 61 -2.84 2.09 -2.81
CA MET A 61 -1.82 2.16 -3.87
C MET A 61 -2.01 1.02 -4.87
N LEU A 62 -2.01 1.36 -6.15
CA LEU A 62 -2.10 0.40 -7.27
C LEU A 62 -0.73 0.17 -7.93
N SER A 63 0.14 1.18 -7.86
CA SER A 63 1.54 1.19 -8.31
C SER A 63 2.23 2.34 -7.57
N ASP A 64 3.53 2.52 -7.79
CA ASP A 64 4.30 3.66 -7.29
C ASP A 64 3.86 5.04 -7.82
N GLU A 65 3.02 5.08 -8.85
CA GLU A 65 2.55 6.32 -9.50
C GLU A 65 1.02 6.48 -9.51
N THR A 66 0.25 5.48 -9.07
CA THR A 66 -1.20 5.50 -9.17
C THR A 66 -1.91 4.84 -7.99
N PHE A 67 -3.12 5.32 -7.73
CA PHE A 67 -4.06 4.79 -6.75
C PHE A 67 -5.16 3.95 -7.41
N ALA A 68 -5.72 3.02 -6.64
CA ALA A 68 -7.00 2.40 -6.93
C ALA A 68 -8.15 3.38 -6.63
N PRO A 69 -9.29 3.27 -7.34
CA PRO A 69 -10.48 4.01 -7.00
C PRO A 69 -11.04 3.61 -5.62
N PRO A 70 -11.88 4.45 -5.00
CA PRO A 70 -12.51 4.13 -3.71
C PRO A 70 -13.22 2.77 -3.73
N GLY A 71 -13.11 2.02 -2.62
CA GLY A 71 -13.71 0.69 -2.46
C GLY A 71 -12.87 -0.47 -2.99
N HIS A 72 -11.65 -0.21 -3.46
CA HIS A 72 -10.70 -1.19 -3.95
C HIS A 72 -9.41 -1.21 -3.12
N TYR A 73 -8.70 -2.34 -3.16
CA TYR A 73 -7.48 -2.57 -2.37
C TYR A 73 -6.16 -2.38 -3.14
N GLY A 74 -6.20 -2.06 -4.43
CA GLY A 74 -4.98 -1.77 -5.19
C GLY A 74 -4.04 -2.98 -5.29
N THR A 75 -2.74 -2.78 -5.10
CA THR A 75 -1.77 -3.87 -5.04
C THR A 75 -1.94 -4.67 -3.75
N ILE A 76 -2.07 -5.99 -3.89
CA ILE A 76 -2.27 -6.92 -2.80
C ILE A 76 -0.99 -7.70 -2.54
N PHE A 77 -0.58 -7.72 -1.28
CA PHE A 77 0.64 -8.37 -0.82
C PHE A 77 0.31 -9.57 0.07
N ALA A 78 0.94 -10.71 -0.21
CA ALA A 78 0.79 -11.94 0.56
C ALA A 78 1.06 -11.69 2.04
N ARG A 79 0.18 -12.21 2.89
CA ARG A 79 0.27 -12.01 4.34
C ARG A 79 1.61 -12.44 4.96
N GLN A 80 2.18 -13.53 4.47
CA GLN A 80 3.35 -14.18 5.06
C GLN A 80 4.66 -13.64 4.51
N THR A 81 4.69 -13.28 3.22
CA THR A 81 5.93 -12.95 2.52
C THR A 81 6.03 -11.48 2.15
N GLY A 82 4.90 -10.78 1.99
CA GLY A 82 4.87 -9.41 1.47
C GLY A 82 5.03 -9.35 -0.06
N ASP A 83 4.99 -10.49 -0.75
CA ASP A 83 5.06 -10.55 -2.22
C ASP A 83 3.77 -10.06 -2.86
N ILE A 84 3.87 -9.40 -4.00
CA ILE A 84 2.69 -9.00 -4.78
C ILE A 84 2.03 -10.28 -5.32
N VAL A 85 0.77 -10.49 -4.95
CA VAL A 85 -0.01 -11.67 -5.37
C VAL A 85 -1.20 -11.33 -6.25
N ALA A 86 -1.69 -10.10 -6.18
CA ALA A 86 -2.81 -9.65 -6.99
C ALA A 86 -2.87 -8.13 -7.10
N GLN A 87 -3.74 -7.67 -7.99
CA GLN A 87 -4.09 -6.27 -8.13
C GLN A 87 -5.62 -6.16 -8.18
N ASP A 88 -6.21 -5.51 -7.18
CA ASP A 88 -7.63 -5.21 -7.10
C ASP A 88 -7.91 -3.80 -7.61
N SER A 89 -7.71 -3.59 -8.90
CA SER A 89 -8.43 -2.60 -9.70
C SER A 89 -8.02 -2.68 -11.17
N LYS A 90 -8.95 -2.35 -12.07
CA LYS A 90 -8.68 -2.15 -13.51
C LYS A 90 -8.53 -0.67 -13.88
N ARG A 91 -8.80 0.25 -12.96
CA ARG A 91 -8.72 1.70 -13.19
C ARG A 91 -7.69 2.30 -12.26
N ALA A 92 -6.91 3.24 -12.78
CA ALA A 92 -5.86 3.94 -12.05
C ALA A 92 -6.24 5.41 -11.90
N ILE A 93 -6.11 5.95 -10.69
CA ILE A 93 -6.16 7.38 -10.41
C ILE A 93 -4.72 7.87 -10.27
N PRO A 94 -4.26 8.84 -11.08
CA PRO A 94 -2.90 9.33 -10.99
C PRO A 94 -2.57 9.87 -9.59
N LEU A 95 -1.38 9.53 -9.09
CA LEU A 95 -0.80 10.16 -7.91
C LEU A 95 -0.59 11.65 -8.23
N LYS A 96 -1.41 12.52 -7.64
CA LYS A 96 -1.19 13.96 -7.75
C LYS A 96 -0.09 14.34 -6.77
N PRO A 97 0.93 15.12 -7.18
CA PRO A 97 1.92 15.66 -6.25
C PRO A 97 1.18 16.60 -5.29
N ARG A 98 0.85 16.13 -4.08
CA ARG A 98 0.39 17.00 -3.01
C ARG A 98 1.59 17.35 -2.14
N ALA A 99 1.79 18.64 -1.94
CA ALA A 99 2.63 19.18 -0.89
C ALA A 99 1.88 18.98 0.44
N GLY A 100 2.09 17.83 1.09
CA GLY A 100 1.50 17.54 2.39
C GLY A 100 2.52 16.80 3.23
N VAL A 101 2.99 17.44 4.30
CA VAL A 101 3.81 16.78 5.32
C VAL A 101 2.98 15.64 5.90
N CYS A 102 3.58 14.45 6.07
CA CYS A 102 2.94 13.35 6.79
C CYS A 102 2.45 13.85 8.15
N GLN A 103 1.13 13.87 8.37
CA GLN A 103 0.51 14.20 9.66
C GLN A 103 0.10 12.93 10.40
#